data_AF-A0A9X8YQ61-F1
#
_entry.id   AF-A0A9X8YQ61-F1
#
_cell.length_a   1.000
_cell.length_b   1.000
_cell.length_c   1.000
_cell.angle_alpha   90.00
_cell.angle_beta   90.00
_cell.angle_gamma   90.00
#
_symmetry.space_group_name_H-M   'P 1'
#
loop_
_entity.id
_entity.type
_entity.pdbx_description
1 polymer ?
#
loop_
_entity_poly.entity_id
_entity_poly.type
_entity_poly.pdbx_seq_one_letter_code
_entity_poly.pdbx_strand_id
1 'polypeptide(L)'
;SQSGKSGAAWLLEQNHGLALPRGLQIDFSQVVQRATDGSGKEMSGAQLWRLFRDTYGLVEQPRLQLLSYQTESHGVEAYSFNARVACEGEPLRLQGAGNGLLSSAVDALRQRFGLSLAIEDYHEHTLGHQSDSRAVAYIRCTLPQ
;
A
#
# COMPACT_ATOMS: atom_id res chain seq x y z
N SER A 1 -8.50 19.19 24.19
CA SER A 1 -7.41 18.25 23.87
C SER A 1 -7.40 17.96 22.38
N GLN A 2 -6.57 18.68 21.62
CA GLN A 2 -6.57 18.66 20.15
C GLN A 2 -5.19 18.33 19.56
N SER A 3 -4.34 17.61 20.31
CA SER A 3 -2.93 17.34 19.93
C SER A 3 -2.65 15.92 19.45
N GLY A 4 -3.54 14.94 19.65
CA GLY A 4 -3.24 13.53 19.39
C GLY A 4 -3.64 12.97 18.00
N LYS A 5 -4.48 13.67 17.22
CA LYS A 5 -5.12 13.08 16.02
C LYS A 5 -4.46 13.43 14.68
N SER A 6 -3.45 14.31 14.69
CA SER A 6 -2.72 14.78 13.49
C SER A 6 -1.20 14.60 13.58
N GLY A 7 -0.66 14.21 14.75
CA GLY A 7 0.79 14.12 14.98
C GLY A 7 1.46 12.97 14.22
N ALA A 8 0.85 11.78 14.17
CA ALA A 8 1.48 10.61 13.54
C ALA A 8 1.65 10.78 12.02
N ALA A 9 0.62 11.24 11.32
CA ALA A 9 0.70 11.51 9.88
C ALA A 9 1.71 12.62 9.57
N TRP A 10 1.70 13.71 10.35
CA TRP A 10 2.67 14.79 10.20
C TRP A 10 4.11 14.30 10.43
N LEU A 11 4.36 13.48 11.45
CA LEU A 11 5.69 12.90 11.71
C LEU A 11 6.16 12.00 10.57
N LEU A 12 5.26 11.22 9.95
CA LEU A 12 5.59 10.40 8.78
C LEU A 12 5.90 11.26 7.55
N GLU A 13 5.15 12.34 7.35
CA GLU A 13 5.41 13.30 6.27
C GLU A 13 6.77 13.99 6.44
N GLN A 14 7.05 14.53 7.63
CA GLN A 14 8.30 15.25 7.90
C GLN A 14 9.53 14.34 7.84
N ASN A 15 9.46 13.14 8.43
CA ASN A 15 10.63 12.28 8.55
C ASN A 15 10.82 11.34 7.35
N HIS A 16 9.76 11.04 6.60
CA HIS A 16 9.77 10.03 5.54
C HIS A 16 9.13 10.50 4.22
N GLY A 17 8.65 11.74 4.12
CA GLY A 17 8.02 12.27 2.90
C GLY A 17 6.64 11.68 2.60
N LEU A 18 6.03 10.96 3.55
CA LEU A 18 4.77 10.27 3.34
C LEU A 18 3.56 11.18 3.61
N ALA A 19 3.15 11.93 2.59
CA ALA A 19 1.88 12.63 2.59
C ALA A 19 0.71 11.62 2.46
N LEU A 20 0.20 11.14 3.59
CA LEU A 20 -0.86 10.14 3.63
C LEU A 20 -2.20 10.72 3.16
N PRO A 21 -2.98 10.05 2.29
CA PRO A 21 -4.35 10.45 1.98
C PRO A 21 -5.25 10.44 3.21
N ARG A 22 -6.34 11.22 3.18
CA ARG A 22 -7.21 11.42 4.36
C ARG A 22 -7.73 10.12 4.96
N GLY A 23 -8.12 9.16 4.12
CA GLY A 23 -8.58 7.84 4.57
C GLY A 23 -7.51 7.08 5.35
N LEU A 24 -6.28 7.09 4.86
CA LEU A 24 -5.13 6.41 5.49
C LEU A 24 -4.69 7.11 6.77
N GLN A 25 -4.78 8.45 6.85
CA GLN A 25 -4.54 9.19 8.09
C GLN A 25 -5.50 8.76 9.20
N ILE A 26 -6.80 8.60 8.86
CA ILE A 26 -7.82 8.18 9.83
C ILE A 26 -7.54 6.75 10.29
N ASP A 27 -7.29 5.83 9.35
CA ASP A 27 -7.00 4.43 9.66
C ASP A 27 -5.77 4.29 10.56
N PHE A 28 -4.66 4.94 10.18
CA PHE A 28 -3.44 4.87 10.97
C PHE A 28 -3.59 5.53 12.36
N SER A 29 -4.38 6.60 12.48
CA SER A 29 -4.68 7.21 13.79
C SER A 29 -5.35 6.21 14.75
N GLN A 30 -6.24 5.35 14.24
CA GLN A 30 -6.88 4.31 15.05
C GLN A 30 -5.88 3.22 15.43
N VAL A 31 -4.97 2.85 14.52
CA VAL A 31 -3.90 1.89 14.81
C VAL A 31 -2.99 2.39 15.93
N VAL A 32 -2.57 3.66 15.89
CA VAL A 32 -1.75 4.29 16.94
C VAL A 32 -2.50 4.34 18.28
N GLN A 33 -3.79 4.68 18.27
CA GLN A 33 -4.61 4.70 19.48
C GLN A 33 -4.72 3.31 20.13
N ARG A 34 -4.90 2.26 19.31
CA ARG A 34 -4.92 0.87 19.79
C ARG A 34 -3.56 0.44 20.34
N ALA A 35 -2.47 0.77 19.67
CA ALA A 35 -1.11 0.40 20.08
C ALA A 35 -0.62 1.10 21.37
N THR A 36 -1.29 2.18 21.79
CA THR A 36 -0.97 2.92 23.01
C THR A 36 -1.91 2.60 24.17
N ASP A 37 -2.82 1.63 24.01
CA ASP A 37 -3.81 1.18 25.01
C ASP A 37 -4.68 2.31 25.59
N GLY A 38 -4.77 3.46 24.90
CA GLY A 38 -5.37 4.67 25.47
C GLY A 38 -4.63 5.23 26.70
N SER A 39 -3.45 4.70 27.04
CA SER A 39 -2.63 5.11 28.20
C SER A 39 -2.11 6.54 28.11
N GLY A 40 -2.26 7.20 26.94
CA GLY A 40 -1.74 8.53 26.67
C GLY A 40 -0.22 8.58 26.55
N LYS A 41 0.47 7.43 26.59
CA LYS A 41 1.93 7.37 26.42
C LYS A 41 2.28 7.71 24.97
N GLU A 42 3.09 8.75 24.79
CA GLU A 42 3.54 9.18 23.48
C GLU A 42 4.46 8.13 22.85
N MET A 43 4.23 7.80 21.58
CA MET A 43 5.14 6.98 20.79
C MET A 43 6.24 7.85 20.21
N SER A 44 7.49 7.40 20.30
CA SER A 44 8.59 8.04 19.58
C SER A 44 8.41 7.90 18.06
N GLY A 45 9.05 8.79 17.28
CA GLY A 45 9.01 8.73 15.82
C GLY A 45 9.47 7.39 15.25
N ALA A 46 10.49 6.76 15.85
CA ALA A 46 10.96 5.43 15.46
C ALA A 46 9.93 4.33 15.71
N GLN A 47 9.17 4.41 16.81
CA GLN A 47 8.10 3.46 17.10
C GLN A 47 6.91 3.65 16.16
N LEU A 48 6.54 4.90 15.85
CA LEU A 48 5.50 5.20 14.86
C LEU A 48 5.88 4.69 13.47
N TRP A 49 7.13 4.90 13.05
CA TRP A 49 7.61 4.40 11.76
C TRP A 49 7.56 2.87 11.68
N ARG A 50 8.03 2.18 12.72
CA ARG A 50 7.95 0.73 12.81
C ARG A 50 6.49 0.26 12.75
N LEU A 51 5.62 0.85 13.56
CA LEU A 51 4.20 0.51 13.59
C LEU A 51 3.55 0.71 12.22
N PHE A 52 3.85 1.80 11.52
CA PHE A 52 3.36 2.05 10.16
C PHE A 52 3.81 0.95 9.19
N ARG A 53 5.11 0.65 9.17
CA ARG A 53 5.66 -0.38 8.28
C ARG A 53 5.05 -1.76 8.53
N ASP A 54 4.94 -2.15 9.79
CA ASP A 54 4.40 -3.46 10.17
C ASP A 54 2.91 -3.55 9.82
N THR A 55 2.14 -2.48 10.04
CA THR A 55 0.70 -2.43 9.76
C THR A 55 0.39 -2.54 8.26
N TYR A 56 1.16 -1.83 7.42
CA TYR A 56 0.90 -1.75 5.98
C TYR A 56 1.84 -2.65 5.15
N GLY A 57 2.52 -3.61 5.79
CA GLY A 57 3.30 -4.64 5.10
C GLY A 57 4.57 -4.14 4.41
N LEU A 58 5.15 -3.02 4.84
CA LEU A 58 6.43 -2.50 4.36
C LEU A 58 7.62 -3.21 5.04
N VAL A 59 7.60 -4.53 5.00
CA VAL A 59 8.57 -5.43 5.63
C VAL A 59 9.54 -6.01 4.60
N GLU A 60 10.71 -6.45 5.05
CA GLU A 60 11.75 -6.98 4.14
C GLU A 60 11.37 -8.33 3.52
N GLN A 61 10.57 -9.13 4.25
CA GLN A 61 10.14 -10.46 3.84
C GLN A 61 8.61 -10.56 3.88
N PRO A 62 7.91 -9.96 2.90
CA PRO A 62 6.45 -10.08 2.83
C PRO A 62 6.05 -11.51 2.46
N ARG A 63 4.91 -11.98 2.97
CA ARG A 63 4.37 -13.31 2.63
C ARG A 63 4.13 -13.48 1.13
N LEU A 64 3.73 -12.40 0.46
CA LEU A 64 3.57 -12.33 -0.98
C LEU A 64 4.57 -11.31 -1.53
N GLN A 65 5.63 -11.78 -2.16
CA GLN A 65 6.70 -10.95 -2.70
C GLN A 65 6.64 -10.91 -4.22
N LEU A 66 6.60 -9.71 -4.81
CA LEU A 66 6.73 -9.55 -6.25
C LEU A 66 8.19 -9.76 -6.68
N LEU A 67 8.45 -10.74 -7.54
CA LEU A 67 9.80 -11.03 -8.06
C LEU A 67 10.04 -10.32 -9.38
N SER A 68 9.04 -10.34 -10.26
CA SER A 68 9.08 -9.68 -11.56
C SER A 68 7.67 -9.52 -12.09
N TYR A 69 7.41 -8.48 -12.87
CA TYR A 69 6.17 -8.37 -13.64
C TYR A 69 6.46 -7.81 -15.02
N GLN A 70 5.52 -8.05 -15.93
CA GLN A 70 5.52 -7.52 -17.27
C GLN A 70 4.09 -7.16 -17.64
N THR A 71 3.95 -6.01 -18.29
CA THR A 71 2.67 -5.53 -18.80
C THR A 71 2.75 -5.27 -20.28
N GLU A 72 1.70 -5.64 -20.99
CA GLU A 72 1.55 -5.39 -22.41
C GLU A 72 0.23 -4.66 -22.64
N SER A 73 0.27 -3.64 -23.49
CA SER A 73 -0.92 -2.96 -24.00
C SER A 73 -1.26 -3.55 -25.36
N HIS A 74 -2.50 -4.05 -25.48
CA HIS A 74 -3.03 -4.70 -26.69
C HIS A 74 -3.94 -3.76 -27.50
N GLY A 75 -3.88 -2.46 -27.24
CA GLY A 75 -4.70 -1.43 -27.89
C GLY A 75 -5.30 -0.46 -26.89
N VAL A 76 -6.43 0.14 -27.25
CA VAL A 76 -7.15 1.06 -26.36
C VAL A 76 -7.80 0.25 -25.24
N GLU A 77 -7.40 0.52 -23.99
CA GLU A 77 -7.99 -0.08 -22.78
C GLU A 77 -7.90 -1.61 -22.67
N ALA A 78 -6.91 -2.23 -23.30
CA ALA A 78 -6.62 -3.66 -23.15
C ALA A 78 -5.20 -3.86 -22.63
N TYR A 79 -5.07 -4.26 -21.37
CA TYR A 79 -3.80 -4.53 -20.71
C TYR A 79 -3.76 -5.97 -20.22
N SER A 80 -2.64 -6.65 -20.46
CA SER A 80 -2.32 -7.91 -19.80
C SER A 80 -1.21 -7.71 -18.78
N PHE A 81 -1.38 -8.30 -17.60
CA PHE A 81 -0.41 -8.33 -16.52
C PHE A 81 0.05 -9.75 -16.29
N ASN A 82 1.36 -9.98 -16.35
CA ASN A 82 2.00 -11.24 -16.02
C ASN A 82 3.03 -11.01 -14.92
N ALA A 83 2.92 -11.70 -13.80
CA ALA A 83 3.89 -11.59 -12.70
C ALA A 83 4.37 -12.94 -12.20
N ARG A 84 5.61 -12.95 -11.72
CA ARG A 84 6.13 -13.99 -10.82
C ARG A 84 6.16 -13.42 -9.42
N VAL A 85 5.58 -14.15 -8.49
CA VAL A 85 5.57 -13.83 -7.07
C VAL A 85 6.13 -15.01 -6.28
N ALA A 86 6.69 -14.77 -5.11
CA ALA A 86 6.91 -15.80 -4.11
C ALA A 86 5.79 -15.70 -3.07
N CYS A 87 5.09 -16.81 -2.82
CA CYS A 87 4.08 -16.92 -1.78
C CYS A 87 4.62 -17.86 -0.71
N GLU A 88 4.92 -17.32 0.47
CA GLU A 88 5.56 -18.08 1.57
C GLU A 88 6.85 -18.80 1.13
N GLY A 89 7.61 -18.15 0.23
CA GLY A 89 8.84 -18.68 -0.36
C GLY A 89 8.65 -19.50 -1.63
N GLU A 90 7.42 -19.95 -1.92
CA GLU A 90 7.15 -20.78 -3.10
C GLU A 90 6.83 -19.94 -4.35
N PRO A 91 7.52 -20.16 -5.48
CA PRO A 91 7.32 -19.38 -6.69
C PRO A 91 5.97 -19.67 -7.35
N LEU A 92 5.32 -18.60 -7.79
CA LEU A 92 3.98 -18.61 -8.34
C LEU A 92 3.85 -17.64 -9.51
N ARG A 93 2.99 -17.96 -10.48
CA ARG A 93 2.63 -17.07 -11.57
C ARG A 93 1.25 -16.47 -11.37
N LEU A 94 1.13 -15.18 -11.65
CA LEU A 94 -0.12 -14.42 -11.70
C LEU A 94 -0.32 -13.92 -13.12
N GLN A 95 -1.55 -14.04 -13.62
CA GLN A 95 -1.95 -13.53 -14.93
C GLN A 95 -3.31 -12.88 -14.80
N GLY A 96 -3.47 -11.70 -15.39
CA GLY A 96 -4.73 -10.98 -15.37
C GLY A 96 -4.83 -10.01 -16.54
N ALA A 97 -6.06 -9.60 -16.81
CA ALA A 97 -6.37 -8.63 -17.85
C ALA A 97 -7.24 -7.51 -17.31
N GLY A 98 -7.14 -6.32 -17.90
CA GLY A 98 -7.90 -5.17 -17.48
C GLY A 98 -7.70 -3.98 -18.40
N ASN A 99 -8.33 -2.86 -18.06
CA ASN A 99 -8.20 -1.60 -18.79
C ASN A 99 -7.00 -0.73 -18.35
N GLY A 100 -6.18 -1.24 -17.45
CA GLY A 100 -4.95 -0.60 -16.97
C GLY A 100 -4.10 -1.54 -16.11
N LEU A 101 -2.95 -1.06 -15.64
CA LEU A 101 -2.03 -1.82 -14.79
C LEU A 101 -2.71 -2.33 -13.50
N LEU A 102 -3.39 -1.43 -12.78
CA LEU A 102 -3.99 -1.79 -11.50
C LEU A 102 -5.16 -2.76 -11.66
N SER A 103 -6.03 -2.55 -12.65
CA SER A 103 -7.18 -3.44 -12.89
C SER A 103 -6.74 -4.83 -13.36
N SER A 104 -5.72 -4.91 -14.24
CA SER A 104 -5.14 -6.20 -14.66
C SER A 104 -4.40 -6.92 -13.52
N ALA A 105 -3.73 -6.20 -12.61
CA ALA A 105 -3.13 -6.79 -11.42
C ALA A 105 -4.19 -7.30 -10.42
N VAL A 106 -5.27 -6.54 -10.19
CA VAL A 106 -6.40 -6.96 -9.35
C VAL A 106 -7.08 -8.21 -9.92
N ASP A 107 -7.30 -8.25 -11.24
CA ASP A 107 -7.83 -9.44 -11.90
C ASP A 107 -6.92 -10.65 -11.70
N ALA A 108 -5.59 -10.48 -11.77
CA ALA A 108 -4.64 -11.56 -11.53
C ALA A 108 -4.70 -12.10 -10.08
N LEU A 109 -4.88 -11.22 -9.09
CA LEU A 109 -5.09 -11.60 -7.70
C LEU A 109 -6.42 -12.33 -7.51
N ARG A 110 -7.49 -11.86 -8.17
CA ARG A 110 -8.81 -12.51 -8.15
C ARG A 110 -8.74 -13.92 -8.71
N GLN A 111 -8.16 -14.09 -9.90
CA GLN A 111 -8.05 -15.39 -10.56
C GLN A 111 -7.25 -16.40 -9.73
N ARG A 112 -6.17 -15.96 -9.05
CA ARG A 112 -5.32 -16.86 -8.28
C ARG A 112 -5.85 -17.17 -6.89
N PHE A 113 -6.33 -16.15 -6.17
CA PHE A 113 -6.61 -16.24 -4.74
C PHE A 113 -8.10 -16.14 -4.41
N GLY A 114 -8.97 -15.93 -5.40
CA GLY A 114 -10.40 -15.67 -5.17
C GLY A 114 -10.67 -14.33 -4.49
N LEU A 115 -9.68 -13.42 -4.47
CA LEU A 115 -9.79 -12.11 -3.83
C LEU A 115 -10.49 -11.14 -4.78
N SER A 116 -11.78 -10.92 -4.55
CA SER A 116 -12.51 -9.84 -5.23
C SER A 116 -12.20 -8.53 -4.54
N LEU A 117 -11.42 -7.66 -5.19
CA LEU A 117 -11.07 -6.34 -4.71
C LEU A 117 -11.61 -5.30 -5.70
N ALA A 118 -12.15 -4.20 -5.19
CA ALA A 118 -12.44 -3.01 -5.97
C ALA A 118 -11.52 -1.87 -5.53
N ILE A 119 -10.89 -1.18 -6.47
CA ILE A 119 -10.07 0.00 -6.16
C ILE A 119 -11.02 1.19 -6.00
N GLU A 120 -11.07 1.74 -4.79
CA GLU A 120 -11.92 2.89 -4.45
C GLU A 120 -11.17 4.21 -4.64
N ASP A 121 -9.87 4.24 -4.33
CA ASP A 121 -9.07 5.45 -4.39
C ASP A 121 -7.60 5.14 -4.69
N TYR A 122 -6.94 6.03 -5.43
CA TYR A 122 -5.53 5.94 -5.83
C TYR A 122 -4.87 7.31 -5.68
N HIS A 123 -3.78 7.36 -4.91
CA HIS A 123 -2.93 8.54 -4.79
C HIS A 123 -1.48 8.16 -4.96
N GLU A 124 -0.72 8.96 -5.69
CA GLU A 124 0.72 8.80 -5.80
C GLU A 124 1.42 10.15 -5.69
N HIS A 125 2.63 10.13 -5.15
CA HIS A 125 3.51 11.30 -5.18
C HIS A 125 4.98 10.91 -5.08
N THR A 126 5.82 11.87 -5.43
CA THR A 126 7.27 11.70 -5.47
C THR A 126 7.89 11.88 -4.08
N LEU A 127 8.77 10.98 -3.68
CA LEU A 127 9.61 11.05 -2.46
C LEU A 127 10.93 11.79 -2.72
N GLY A 128 10.83 13.00 -3.28
CA GLY A 128 11.97 13.82 -3.66
C GLY A 128 11.63 14.78 -4.80
N HIS A 129 12.63 15.54 -5.24
CA HIS A 129 12.46 16.60 -6.27
C HIS A 129 13.25 16.34 -7.55
N GLN A 130 13.83 15.14 -7.72
CA GLN A 130 14.68 14.79 -8.86
C GLN A 130 13.99 13.81 -9.81
N SER A 131 14.36 13.80 -11.09
CA SER A 131 13.79 12.91 -12.11
C SER A 131 13.90 11.42 -11.77
N ASP A 132 14.93 11.03 -11.01
CA ASP A 132 15.18 9.65 -10.58
C ASP A 132 14.67 9.37 -9.15
N SER A 133 13.86 10.28 -8.60
CA SER A 133 13.38 10.11 -7.24
C SER A 133 12.32 9.02 -7.15
N ARG A 134 12.35 8.32 -6.02
CA ARG A 134 11.39 7.26 -5.71
C ARG A 134 9.99 7.84 -5.63
N ALA A 135 8.98 7.03 -5.90
CA ALA A 135 7.58 7.38 -5.68
C ALA A 135 6.98 6.55 -4.52
N VAL A 136 5.87 7.03 -3.98
CA VAL A 136 4.97 6.28 -3.12
C VAL A 136 3.59 6.27 -3.75
N ALA A 137 2.90 5.13 -3.63
CA ALA A 137 1.51 4.97 -4.04
C ALA A 137 0.68 4.47 -2.87
N TYR A 138 -0.56 4.97 -2.78
CA TYR A 138 -1.57 4.58 -1.82
C TYR A 138 -2.78 4.07 -2.58
N ILE A 139 -3.11 2.81 -2.39
CA ILE A 139 -4.23 2.16 -3.06
C ILE A 139 -5.23 1.74 -1.98
N ARG A 140 -6.42 2.34 -2.01
CA ARG A 140 -7.51 1.94 -1.15
C ARG A 140 -8.39 0.94 -1.90
N CYS A 141 -8.50 -0.26 -1.35
CA CYS A 141 -9.35 -1.32 -1.89
C CYS A 141 -10.51 -1.60 -0.96
N THR A 142 -11.66 -1.95 -1.52
CA THR A 142 -12.81 -2.50 -0.82
C THR A 142 -13.04 -3.94 -1.24
N LEU A 143 -13.62 -4.73 -0.34
CA LEU A 143 -14.23 -6.00 -0.69
C LEU A 143 -15.64 -5.70 -1.21
N PRO A 144 -16.08 -6.28 -2.33
CA PRO A 144 -17.47 -6.16 -2.75
C PRO A 144 -18.38 -6.73 -1.64
N GLN A 145 -19.50 -6.04 -1.41
CA GLN A 145 -20.53 -6.44 -0.45
C GLN A 145 -21.26 -7.71 -0.91
#